data_AF-A0A937WCA6-F1
#
_entry.id   AF-A0A937WCA6-F1
#
_cell.length_a   1.000
_cell.length_b   1.000
_cell.length_c   1.000
_cell.angle_alpha   90.00
_cell.angle_beta   90.00
_cell.angle_gamma   90.00
#
_symmetry.space_group_name_H-M   'P 1'
#
loop_
_entity.id
_entity.type
_entity.pdbx_description
1 polymer ?
#
loop_
_entity_poly.entity_id
_entity_poly.type
_entity_poly.pdbx_seq_one_letter_code
_entity_poly.pdbx_strand_id
1 'polypeptide(L)' 'MNPIFQAMISTVLHLKRTCPKCQREQVVPVSKRLESVRCKFCDADVPPRKVSN' A
#
# COMPACT_ATOMS: atom_id res chain seq x y z
N MET A 1 -10.92 9.73 -23.16
CA MET A 1 -10.38 9.35 -21.83
C MET A 1 -9.55 10.51 -21.32
N ASN A 2 -9.94 11.13 -20.20
CA ASN A 2 -9.33 12.36 -19.70
C ASN A 2 -8.00 12.03 -18.96
N PRO A 3 -6.85 12.60 -19.36
CA PRO A 3 -5.52 12.22 -18.84
C PRO A 3 -5.35 12.42 -17.33
N ILE A 4 -6.16 13.30 -16.71
CA ILE A 4 -6.12 13.55 -15.26
C ILE A 4 -6.58 12.32 -14.45
N PHE A 5 -7.52 11.54 -14.98
CA PHE A 5 -8.03 10.35 -14.27
C PHE A 5 -7.01 9.21 -14.22
N GLN A 6 -6.12 9.09 -15.21
CA GLN A 6 -5.10 8.04 -15.23
C GLN A 6 -4.02 8.25 -14.17
N ALA A 7 -3.62 9.51 -13.91
CA ALA A 7 -2.61 9.83 -12.90
C ALA A 7 -3.07 9.49 -11.47
N MET A 8 -4.34 9.74 -11.16
CA MET A 8 -4.94 9.40 -9.86
C MET A 8 -4.97 7.89 -9.61
N ILE A 9 -5.38 7.08 -10.60
CA ILE A 9 -5.50 5.63 -10.47
C ILE A 9 -4.13 4.97 -10.28
N SER A 10 -3.12 5.45 -11.02
CA SER A 10 -1.74 4.92 -10.98
C SER A 10 -1.10 5.11 -9.60
N THR A 11 -1.43 6.22 -8.93
CA THR A 11 -0.87 6.55 -7.61
C THR A 11 -1.45 5.65 -6.50
N VAL A 12 -2.74 5.28 -6.60
CA VAL A 12 -3.39 4.41 -5.59
C VAL A 12 -2.91 2.95 -5.67
N LEU A 13 -2.57 2.46 -6.86
CA LEU A 13 -2.06 1.08 -7.03
C LEU A 13 -0.75 0.85 -6.26
N HIS A 14 0.15 1.83 -6.24
CA HIS A 14 1.42 1.75 -5.50
C HIS A 14 1.26 1.77 -3.98
N LEU A 15 0.09 2.20 -3.49
CA LEU A 15 -0.22 2.31 -2.07
C LEU A 15 -0.88 1.06 -1.49
N LYS A 16 -1.28 0.11 -2.33
CA LYS A 16 -1.76 -1.19 -1.85
C LYS A 16 -0.61 -2.01 -1.29
N ARG A 17 -0.81 -2.59 -0.11
CA ARG A 17 0.06 -3.63 0.48
C ARG A 17 -0.75 -4.85 0.86
N THR A 18 -0.17 -6.02 0.65
CA THR A 18 -0.75 -7.30 1.05
C THR A 18 -0.20 -7.68 2.43
N CYS A 19 -1.08 -8.03 3.35
CA CYS A 19 -0.65 -8.50 4.67
C CYS A 19 -0.04 -9.90 4.58
N PRO A 20 1.17 -10.15 5.13
CA PRO A 20 1.80 -11.48 5.05
C PRO A 20 1.08 -12.55 5.89
N LYS A 21 0.28 -12.14 6.89
CA LYS A 21 -0.41 -13.06 7.81
C LYS A 21 -1.78 -13.51 7.29
N CYS A 22 -2.63 -12.56 6.91
CA CYS A 22 -4.00 -12.84 6.47
C CYS A 22 -4.22 -12.71 4.96
N GLN A 23 -3.18 -12.33 4.22
CA GLN A 23 -3.17 -12.17 2.75
C GLN A 23 -4.18 -11.15 2.20
N ARG A 24 -4.82 -10.34 3.06
CA ARG A 24 -5.71 -9.27 2.63
C ARG A 24 -4.93 -8.04 2.18
N GLU A 25 -5.44 -7.38 1.15
CA GLU A 25 -4.92 -6.11 0.66
C GLU A 25 -5.44 -4.93 1.47
N GLN A 26 -4.57 -3.96 1.75
CA GLN A 26 -4.97 -2.68 2.32
C GLN A 26 -4.24 -1.53 1.62
N VAL A 27 -4.93 -0.39 1.51
CA VAL A 27 -4.32 0.86 1.04
C VAL A 27 -3.59 1.52 2.22
N VAL A 28 -2.31 1.80 2.04
CA VAL A 28 -1.43 2.45 3.01
C VAL A 28 -1.19 3.89 2.58
N PRO A 29 -1.24 4.89 3.47
CA PRO A 29 -0.93 6.27 3.13
C PRO A 29 0.49 6.42 2.56
N VAL A 30 0.69 7.34 1.60
CA VAL A 30 2.01 7.63 1.01
C VAL A 30 3.05 7.97 2.10
N SER A 31 2.65 8.69 3.15
CA SER A 31 3.51 9.06 4.27
C SER A 31 4.10 7.85 4.99
N LYS A 32 3.40 6.71 4.99
CA LYS A 32 3.84 5.46 5.64
C LYS A 32 4.46 4.46 4.66
N ARG A 33 4.83 4.90 3.46
CA ARG A 33 5.38 4.02 2.42
C ARG A 33 6.71 3.35 2.80
N LEU A 34 7.48 3.94 3.71
CA LEU A 34 8.75 3.41 4.23
C LEU A 34 8.62 2.80 5.63
N GLU A 35 7.43 2.87 6.23
CA GLU A 35 7.17 2.40 7.57
C GLU A 35 6.41 1.06 7.55
N SER A 36 6.57 0.30 8.62
CA SER A 36 5.67 -0.80 8.96
C SER A 36 4.32 -0.25 9.40
N VAL A 37 3.23 -0.90 8.97
CA VAL A 37 1.87 -0.50 9.32
C VAL A 37 1.06 -1.68 9.82
N ARG A 38 0.10 -1.44 10.72
CA ARG A 38 -0.80 -2.52 11.17
C ARG A 38 -1.80 -2.90 10.10
N CYS A 39 -2.05 -4.20 10.01
CA CYS A 39 -3.09 -4.76 9.18
C CYS A 39 -4.47 -4.40 9.74
N LYS A 40 -5.34 -3.78 8.93
CA LYS A 40 -6.73 -3.42 9.34
C LYS A 40 -7.63 -4.63 9.65
N PHE A 41 -7.17 -5.84 9.35
CA PHE A 41 -7.98 -7.06 9.45
C PHE A 41 -7.52 -8.05 10.52
N CYS A 42 -6.22 -8.11 10.81
CA CYS A 42 -5.66 -9.08 11.74
C CYS A 42 -4.60 -8.49 12.68
N ASP A 43 -4.45 -7.16 12.65
CA ASP A 43 -3.52 -6.35 13.46
C ASP A 43 -2.03 -6.71 13.33
N ALA A 44 -1.67 -7.63 12.44
CA ALA A 44 -0.29 -7.99 12.17
C ALA A 44 0.50 -6.82 11.57
N ASP A 45 1.81 -6.82 11.80
CA ASP A 45 2.72 -5.87 11.18
C ASP A 45 2.86 -6.16 9.68
N VAL A 46 2.64 -5.14 8.84
CA VAL A 46 2.80 -5.19 7.40
C VAL A 46 4.04 -4.38 7.03
N PRO A 47 5.14 -5.04 6.62
CA PRO A 47 6.41 -4.38 6.39
C PRO A 47 6.32 -3.41 5.19
N PRO A 48 7.24 -2.43 5.11
CA PRO A 48 7.39 -1.61 3.92
C PRO A 48 7.83 -2.43 2.72
N ARG A 49 7.39 -2.03 1.52
CA ARG A 49 7.96 -2.58 0.28
C ARG A 49 9.43 -2.17 0.24
N LYS A 50 10.34 -3.12 0.04
CA LYS A 50 11.77 -2.80 -0.13
C LYS A 50 11.90 -1.82 -1.29
N VAL A 51 12.44 -0.64 -1.01
CA VAL A 51 12.89 0.27 -2.07
C VAL A 51 14.17 -0.36 -2.58
N SER A 52 14.11 -1.08 -3.70
CA SER A 52 15.32 -1.51 -4.39
C SER A 52 16.06 -0.24 -4.80
N ASN A 53 17.21 0.00 -4.19
CA ASN A 53 18.15 1.06 -4.59
C ASN A 53 19.06 0.55 -5.70
#